data_AF-A0A7W1F9C6-F1
#
_entry.id   AF-A0A7W1F9C6-F1
#
_cell.length_a   1.000
_cell.length_b   1.000
_cell.length_c   1.000
_cell.angle_alpha   90.00
_cell.angle_beta   90.00
_cell.angle_gamma   90.00
#
_symmetry.space_group_name_H-M   'P 1'
#
loop_
_entity.id
_entity.type
_entity.pdbx_description
1 polymer ?
#
loop_
_entity_poly.entity_id
_entity_poly.type
_entity_poly.pdbx_seq_one_letter_code
_entity_poly.pdbx_strand_id
1 'polypeptide(L)'
;MSFTLLTAAVSTGELQIKGTLASSFDVPYDILVRPADSFTALESERGLVAANFSSGIFGGITLDQWHAILRMPGVDVAAPIANIGYIAPFARVRFSVNRFLNRDAVQLYRLRLTWSSDRGLSSFPGADRFVYYTRVNRIVTPGYKLHYEVLPDGERLGVCYGFNLGLPAQEGPFYYSTKAGYGIQCFSERSPRAGKANGIPFPPGEVGTATDVLFPIMVAGIDPKQENLLLGLDGTITSGRSLRTSDTATQSAGSTLVPVIASGRNFVDEPLEVTVERLRIPPGVDIPRTLATPKAFPFVTRLPGDVLGHLHVSSAALYERELEGLQPGLPSNYWHVSPARYRQIGQDVLSPVTVTNPADAYYTPYGN
;
A
#
# COMPACT_ATOMS: atom_id res chain seq x y z
N MET A 1 -23.43 -11.69 18.90
CA MET A 1 -22.17 -11.83 19.65
C MET A 1 -21.03 -11.90 18.66
N SER A 2 -19.90 -11.30 19.03
CA SER A 2 -18.84 -10.79 18.16
C SER A 2 -18.09 -11.87 17.37
N PHE A 3 -17.82 -11.57 16.10
CA PHE A 3 -16.97 -12.36 15.22
C PHE A 3 -15.51 -12.13 15.60
N THR A 4 -14.80 -13.18 16.00
CA THR A 4 -13.33 -13.16 16.02
C THR A 4 -12.85 -14.09 14.91
N LEU A 5 -12.76 -13.53 13.71
CA LEU A 5 -11.98 -14.12 12.64
C LEU A 5 -10.52 -13.73 12.90
N LEU A 6 -9.58 -14.69 12.84
CA LEU A 6 -8.17 -14.37 12.74
C LEU A 6 -7.97 -13.57 11.44
N THR A 7 -7.83 -12.25 11.55
CA THR A 7 -7.82 -11.36 10.39
C THR A 7 -6.41 -10.99 9.96
N ALA A 8 -6.13 -11.22 8.69
CA ALA A 8 -5.88 -10.09 7.80
C ALA A 8 -7.12 -9.94 6.88
N ALA A 9 -7.62 -8.70 6.75
CA ALA A 9 -8.65 -8.16 5.84
C ALA A 9 -10.03 -8.83 5.63
N VAL A 10 -11.00 -8.12 6.21
CA VAL A 10 -12.40 -7.80 5.88
C VAL A 10 -13.33 -8.83 5.22
N SER A 11 -14.27 -9.32 6.02
CA SER A 11 -15.67 -9.45 5.59
C SER A 11 -16.55 -8.61 6.51
N THR A 12 -16.99 -7.44 6.06
CA THR A 12 -18.13 -6.73 6.67
C THR A 12 -19.40 -7.45 6.25
N GLY A 13 -19.75 -8.50 6.98
CA GLY A 13 -21.12 -8.98 6.99
C GLY A 13 -21.96 -8.03 7.83
N GLU A 14 -22.92 -7.32 7.22
CA GLU A 14 -24.04 -6.77 7.98
C GLU A 14 -24.83 -7.97 8.54
N LEU A 15 -24.63 -8.27 9.82
CA LEU A 15 -25.38 -9.33 10.49
C LEU A 15 -26.70 -8.74 11.02
N GLN A 16 -27.74 -8.71 10.19
CA GLN A 16 -29.09 -8.76 10.75
C GLN A 16 -29.31 -10.15 11.34
N ILE A 17 -29.31 -10.26 12.67
CA ILE A 17 -29.61 -11.51 13.37
C ILE A 17 -31.09 -11.86 13.10
N LYS A 18 -31.32 -12.77 12.14
CA LYS A 18 -32.64 -13.36 11.87
C LYS A 18 -32.80 -14.78 12.46
N GLY A 19 -31.82 -15.30 13.18
CA GLY A 19 -31.90 -16.60 13.86
C GLY A 19 -30.60 -17.01 14.56
N THR A 20 -30.71 -17.92 15.53
CA THR A 20 -29.60 -18.45 16.36
C THR A 20 -28.92 -19.62 15.63
N LEU A 21 -27.63 -19.50 15.31
CA LEU A 21 -26.81 -20.59 14.76
C LEU A 21 -26.02 -21.21 15.92
N ALA A 22 -26.21 -22.50 16.18
CA ALA A 22 -25.68 -23.20 17.37
C ALA A 22 -24.60 -24.26 17.06
N SER A 23 -23.99 -24.25 15.87
CA SER A 23 -23.00 -25.28 15.53
C SER A 23 -21.94 -24.79 14.54
N SER A 24 -20.68 -25.10 14.86
CA SER A 24 -19.43 -24.88 14.11
C SER A 24 -18.73 -23.54 14.34
N PHE A 25 -18.34 -23.28 15.59
CA PHE A 25 -17.35 -22.26 15.94
C PHE A 25 -16.08 -22.98 16.39
N ASP A 26 -15.06 -23.04 15.53
CA ASP A 26 -13.72 -23.54 15.86
C ASP A 26 -12.80 -22.33 16.01
N VAL A 27 -12.86 -21.66 17.17
CA VAL A 27 -11.86 -20.65 17.53
C VAL A 27 -10.75 -21.41 18.22
N PRO A 28 -9.49 -21.24 17.83
CA PRO A 28 -8.42 -22.05 18.38
C PRO A 28 -8.05 -21.71 19.83
N TYR A 29 -8.76 -20.79 20.48
CA TYR A 29 -8.54 -20.39 21.86
C TYR A 29 -9.86 -20.09 22.58
N ASP A 30 -9.89 -20.35 23.88
CA ASP A 30 -11.06 -20.12 24.73
C ASP A 30 -11.12 -18.69 25.29
N ILE A 31 -9.96 -18.09 25.57
CA ILE A 31 -9.84 -16.80 26.28
C ILE A 31 -8.81 -15.93 25.59
N LEU A 32 -9.16 -14.67 25.36
CA LEU A 32 -8.22 -13.62 24.97
C LEU A 32 -7.87 -12.75 26.17
N VAL A 33 -6.59 -12.73 26.53
CA VAL A 33 -6.05 -11.83 27.57
C VAL A 33 -5.49 -10.57 26.92
N ARG A 34 -5.81 -9.40 27.48
CA ARG A 34 -5.37 -8.09 26.98
C ARG A 34 -4.79 -7.23 28.10
N PRO A 35 -3.92 -6.26 27.77
CA PRO A 35 -3.51 -5.21 28.71
C PRO A 35 -4.72 -4.42 29.22
N ALA A 36 -4.68 -3.99 30.49
CA ALA A 36 -5.78 -3.29 31.14
C ALA A 36 -6.11 -1.92 30.51
N ASP A 37 -5.14 -1.29 29.87
CA ASP A 37 -5.22 0.01 29.19
C ASP A 37 -5.58 -0.11 27.69
N SER A 38 -5.84 -1.32 27.19
CA SER A 38 -6.11 -1.57 25.76
C SER A 38 -7.56 -1.35 25.32
N PHE A 39 -8.46 -0.97 26.23
CA PHE A 39 -9.88 -0.80 25.93
C PHE A 39 -10.16 0.59 25.33
N THR A 40 -10.83 0.62 24.18
CA THR A 40 -11.27 1.87 23.55
C THR A 40 -12.44 2.51 24.30
N ALA A 41 -12.67 3.81 24.08
CA ALA A 41 -13.86 4.49 24.62
C ALA A 41 -15.16 3.82 24.14
N LEU A 42 -15.19 3.32 22.90
CA LEU A 42 -16.34 2.61 22.35
C LEU A 42 -16.62 1.29 23.09
N GLU A 43 -15.57 0.54 23.46
CA GLU A 43 -15.68 -0.69 24.26
C GLU A 43 -16.15 -0.38 25.68
N SER A 44 -15.54 0.60 26.34
CA SER A 44 -15.84 0.97 27.72
C SER A 44 -17.24 1.57 27.89
N GLU A 45 -17.69 2.40 26.95
CA GLU A 45 -18.97 3.09 27.03
C GLU A 45 -20.14 2.26 26.52
N ARG A 46 -19.91 1.40 25.53
CA ARG A 46 -21.01 0.72 24.80
C ARG A 46 -20.89 -0.80 24.75
N GLY A 47 -19.81 -1.38 25.28
CA GLY A 47 -19.55 -2.81 25.15
C GLY A 47 -19.36 -3.27 23.70
N LEU A 48 -19.02 -2.34 22.80
CA LEU A 48 -18.84 -2.60 21.38
C LEU A 48 -17.35 -2.71 21.06
N VAL A 49 -16.94 -3.88 20.58
CA VAL A 49 -15.55 -4.16 20.18
C VAL A 49 -15.43 -3.94 18.68
N ALA A 50 -14.43 -3.16 18.26
CA ALA A 50 -14.14 -2.97 16.84
C ALA A 50 -13.74 -4.30 16.18
N ALA A 51 -14.10 -4.48 14.92
CA ALA A 51 -13.55 -5.58 14.13
C ALA A 51 -12.02 -5.49 14.10
N ASN A 52 -11.33 -6.63 14.22
CA ASN A 52 -9.87 -6.75 14.16
C ASN A 52 -9.14 -5.97 15.26
N PHE A 53 -9.82 -5.65 16.37
CA PHE A 53 -9.25 -4.86 17.46
C PHE A 53 -7.91 -5.41 17.95
N SER A 54 -7.72 -6.74 17.95
CA SER A 54 -6.46 -7.39 18.37
C SER A 54 -5.24 -6.92 17.58
N SER A 55 -5.41 -6.53 16.31
CA SER A 55 -4.33 -5.99 15.46
C SER A 55 -3.96 -4.53 15.78
N GLY A 56 -4.84 -3.81 16.47
CA GLY A 56 -4.66 -2.40 16.83
C GLY A 56 -4.17 -2.16 18.26
N ILE A 57 -3.96 -3.23 19.04
CA ILE A 57 -3.43 -3.14 20.40
C ILE A 57 -1.92 -3.16 20.32
N PHE A 58 -1.30 -2.02 20.62
CA PHE A 58 0.14 -1.87 20.74
C PHE A 58 0.48 -1.68 22.22
N GLY A 59 1.37 -2.52 22.74
CA GLY A 59 1.48 -2.77 24.18
C GLY A 59 1.00 -4.18 24.53
N GLY A 60 1.46 -4.71 25.66
CA GLY A 60 1.28 -6.14 25.98
C GLY A 60 1.38 -6.40 27.48
N ILE A 61 1.17 -7.66 27.84
CA ILE A 61 1.49 -8.16 29.18
C ILE A 61 3.01 -8.42 29.26
N THR A 62 3.58 -8.34 30.47
CA THR A 62 4.98 -8.69 30.69
C THR A 62 5.21 -10.19 30.58
N LEU A 63 6.46 -10.61 30.38
CA LEU A 63 6.82 -12.04 30.40
C LEU A 63 6.46 -12.69 31.74
N ASP A 64 6.57 -11.96 32.85
CA ASP A 64 6.18 -12.47 34.18
C ASP A 64 4.67 -12.68 34.29
N GLN A 65 3.87 -11.75 33.76
CA GLN A 65 2.41 -11.88 33.70
C GLN A 65 2.00 -13.05 32.80
N TRP A 66 2.64 -13.21 31.64
CA TRP A 66 2.41 -14.35 30.77
C TRP A 66 2.74 -15.68 31.46
N HIS A 67 3.90 -15.78 32.11
CA HIS A 67 4.25 -16.97 32.89
C HIS A 67 3.29 -17.23 34.05
N ALA A 68 2.74 -16.19 34.68
CA ALA A 68 1.72 -16.35 35.71
C ALA A 68 0.44 -16.96 35.13
N ILE A 69 -0.01 -16.49 33.97
CA ILE A 69 -1.19 -17.04 33.24
C ILE A 69 -0.96 -18.49 32.87
N LEU A 70 0.21 -18.83 32.29
CA LEU A 70 0.53 -20.20 31.89
C LEU A 70 0.55 -21.18 33.08
N ARG A 71 0.77 -20.70 34.31
CA ARG A 71 0.74 -21.52 35.53
C ARG A 71 -0.64 -21.59 36.19
N MET A 72 -1.65 -20.88 35.68
CA MET A 72 -2.99 -20.90 36.27
C MET A 72 -3.62 -22.28 36.10
N PRO A 73 -4.28 -22.84 37.13
CA PRO A 73 -5.00 -24.10 36.99
C PRO A 73 -6.05 -24.02 35.88
N GLY A 74 -6.03 -24.99 34.95
CA GLY A 74 -6.93 -25.05 33.80
C GLY A 74 -6.43 -24.32 32.55
N VAL A 75 -5.22 -23.76 32.57
CA VAL A 75 -4.56 -23.23 31.36
C VAL A 75 -3.58 -24.28 30.82
N ASP A 76 -3.91 -24.86 29.67
CA ASP A 76 -3.05 -25.87 29.01
C ASP A 76 -1.99 -25.22 28.11
N VAL A 77 -2.36 -24.15 27.40
CA VAL A 77 -1.52 -23.43 26.44
C VAL A 77 -1.75 -21.93 26.62
N ALA A 78 -0.68 -21.14 26.53
CA ALA A 78 -0.77 -19.68 26.49
C ALA A 78 0.18 -19.17 25.41
N ALA A 79 -0.35 -18.83 24.23
CA ALA A 79 0.41 -18.35 23.09
C ALA A 79 0.39 -16.81 23.02
N PRO A 80 1.46 -16.12 23.47
CA PRO A 80 1.50 -14.68 23.45
C PRO A 80 1.76 -14.17 22.02
N ILE A 81 1.00 -13.14 21.64
CA ILE A 81 1.21 -12.39 20.39
C ILE A 81 1.64 -10.97 20.77
N ALA A 82 2.81 -10.57 20.29
CA ALA A 82 3.34 -9.23 20.45
C ALA A 82 3.22 -8.46 19.13
N ASN A 83 2.21 -7.60 19.00
CA ASN A 83 2.06 -6.77 17.82
C ASN A 83 3.19 -5.76 17.73
N ILE A 84 3.99 -5.83 16.66
CA ILE A 84 5.11 -4.92 16.41
C ILE A 84 4.65 -3.75 15.56
N GLY A 85 3.74 -3.95 14.61
CA GLY A 85 3.29 -2.89 13.70
C GLY A 85 3.07 -3.39 12.29
N TYR A 86 2.82 -2.45 11.39
CA TYR A 86 2.65 -2.71 9.97
C TYR A 86 3.93 -2.35 9.22
N ILE A 87 4.40 -3.25 8.38
CA ILE A 87 5.33 -2.91 7.29
C ILE A 87 4.52 -2.74 6.01
N ALA A 88 5.05 -1.96 5.07
CA ALA A 88 4.39 -1.71 3.79
C ALA A 88 5.36 -2.00 2.63
N PRO A 89 5.74 -3.27 2.39
CA PRO A 89 6.39 -3.64 1.14
C PRO A 89 5.53 -3.24 -0.06
N PHE A 90 6.16 -3.10 -1.22
CA PHE A 90 5.45 -2.71 -2.43
C PHE A 90 5.89 -3.53 -3.65
N ALA A 91 4.94 -3.80 -4.53
CA ALA A 91 5.19 -4.29 -5.88
C ALA A 91 5.17 -3.11 -6.85
N ARG A 92 6.18 -2.98 -7.69
CA ARG A 92 6.13 -2.02 -8.81
C ARG A 92 5.38 -2.61 -10.00
N VAL A 93 4.35 -1.92 -10.45
CA VAL A 93 3.54 -2.29 -11.62
C VAL A 93 3.79 -1.28 -12.74
N ARG A 94 4.16 -1.78 -13.93
CA ARG A 94 4.27 -0.96 -15.14
C ARG A 94 2.99 -1.05 -15.96
N PHE A 95 2.56 0.08 -16.48
CA PHE A 95 1.41 0.20 -17.37
C PHE A 95 1.86 0.72 -18.72
N SER A 96 1.77 -0.12 -19.75
CA SER A 96 2.01 0.31 -21.13
C SER A 96 0.78 0.98 -21.71
N VAL A 97 1.00 2.08 -22.42
CA VAL A 97 0.00 2.75 -23.25
C VAL A 97 0.25 2.53 -24.75
N ASN A 98 1.17 1.65 -25.14
CA ASN A 98 1.56 1.43 -26.54
C ASN A 98 0.36 1.13 -27.45
N ARG A 99 -0.58 0.29 -26.99
CA ARG A 99 -1.81 -0.07 -27.74
C ARG A 99 -2.73 1.11 -28.01
N PHE A 100 -2.55 2.20 -27.27
CA PHE A 100 -3.34 3.41 -27.36
C PHE A 100 -2.64 4.52 -28.13
N LEU A 101 -1.39 4.35 -28.56
CA LEU A 101 -0.69 5.38 -29.34
C LEU A 101 -1.34 5.54 -30.71
N ASN A 102 -1.46 6.78 -31.16
CA ASN A 102 -1.91 7.10 -32.52
C ASN A 102 -0.81 7.87 -33.29
N ARG A 103 -1.15 8.38 -34.47
CA ARG A 103 -0.23 9.11 -35.36
C ARG A 103 -0.07 10.59 -35.00
N ASP A 104 -0.72 11.08 -33.95
CA ASP A 104 -0.60 12.48 -33.56
C ASP A 104 0.83 12.79 -33.13
N ALA A 105 1.30 13.97 -33.52
CA ALA A 105 2.66 14.43 -33.28
C ALA A 105 3.00 14.49 -31.78
N VAL A 106 2.02 14.89 -30.96
CA VAL A 106 2.13 15.01 -29.51
C VAL A 106 0.89 14.41 -28.86
N GLN A 107 1.08 13.61 -27.83
CA GLN A 107 0.03 12.90 -27.11
C GLN A 107 0.24 13.02 -25.61
N LEU A 108 -0.84 13.24 -24.88
CA LEU A 108 -0.88 13.20 -23.42
C LEU A 108 -1.89 12.15 -22.97
N TYR A 109 -1.50 11.34 -22.00
CA TYR A 109 -2.36 10.34 -21.39
C TYR A 109 -2.49 10.58 -19.88
N ARG A 110 -3.65 10.25 -19.34
CA ARG A 110 -3.90 10.15 -17.90
C ARG A 110 -4.31 8.72 -17.58
N LEU A 111 -3.69 8.14 -16.56
CA LEU A 111 -4.10 6.89 -15.97
C LEU A 111 -4.68 7.22 -14.60
N ARG A 112 -6.00 7.01 -14.45
CA ARG A 112 -6.69 7.17 -13.18
C ARG A 112 -6.63 5.88 -12.39
N LEU A 113 -6.05 5.93 -11.22
CA LEU A 113 -5.89 4.78 -10.33
C LEU A 113 -7.06 4.79 -9.36
N THR A 114 -7.77 3.69 -9.24
CA THR A 114 -8.84 3.51 -8.25
C THR A 114 -8.61 2.22 -7.50
N TRP A 115 -8.46 2.35 -6.19
CA TRP A 115 -8.37 1.23 -5.29
C TRP A 115 -9.78 0.82 -4.90
N SER A 116 -10.07 -0.46 -5.03
CA SER A 116 -11.30 -1.05 -4.53
C SER A 116 -10.95 -1.95 -3.35
N SER A 117 -11.72 -1.89 -2.27
CA SER A 117 -11.61 -2.79 -1.12
C SER A 117 -12.98 -3.36 -0.77
N ASP A 118 -13.04 -4.26 0.20
CA ASP A 118 -14.29 -4.86 0.69
C ASP A 118 -15.14 -5.49 -0.42
N ARG A 119 -14.50 -6.16 -1.40
CA ARG A 119 -15.14 -6.72 -2.60
C ARG A 119 -15.93 -5.70 -3.43
N GLY A 120 -15.45 -4.46 -3.48
CA GLY A 120 -16.06 -3.37 -4.26
C GLY A 120 -17.03 -2.49 -3.49
N LEU A 121 -17.23 -2.73 -2.18
CA LEU A 121 -18.08 -1.88 -1.34
C LEU A 121 -17.40 -0.55 -0.98
N SER A 122 -16.06 -0.52 -1.00
CA SER A 122 -15.26 0.66 -0.70
C SER A 122 -14.38 1.01 -1.90
N SER A 123 -14.36 2.28 -2.31
CA SER A 123 -13.50 2.75 -3.39
C SER A 123 -12.74 4.01 -2.99
N PHE A 124 -11.44 4.04 -3.27
CA PHE A 124 -10.57 5.15 -2.91
C PHE A 124 -9.76 5.59 -4.14
N PRO A 125 -9.77 6.89 -4.49
CA PRO A 125 -8.97 7.37 -5.60
C PRO A 125 -7.47 7.31 -5.25
N GLY A 126 -6.67 6.74 -6.14
CA GLY A 126 -5.22 6.91 -6.15
C GLY A 126 -4.83 8.20 -6.85
N ALA A 127 -3.55 8.56 -6.77
CA ALA A 127 -3.04 9.70 -7.52
C ALA A 127 -2.84 9.36 -9.01
N ASP A 128 -3.35 10.22 -9.88
CA ASP A 128 -3.28 10.02 -11.34
C ASP A 128 -1.84 10.01 -11.85
N ARG A 129 -1.57 9.13 -12.81
CA ARG A 129 -0.30 9.09 -13.55
C ARG A 129 -0.48 9.68 -14.94
N PHE A 130 0.57 10.32 -15.45
CA PHE A 130 0.54 10.98 -16.74
C PHE A 130 1.65 10.45 -17.65
N VAL A 131 1.36 10.39 -18.95
CA VAL A 131 2.36 10.04 -19.96
C VAL A 131 2.35 11.10 -21.05
N TYR A 132 3.52 11.67 -21.32
CA TYR A 132 3.77 12.54 -22.45
C TYR A 132 4.55 11.78 -23.51
N TYR A 133 4.03 11.76 -24.73
CA TYR A 133 4.66 11.09 -25.86
C TYR A 133 4.74 12.03 -27.06
N THR A 134 5.94 12.20 -27.62
CA THR A 134 6.18 13.01 -28.81
C THR A 134 6.80 12.19 -29.94
N ARG A 135 6.34 12.42 -31.15
CA ARG A 135 6.93 11.85 -32.39
C ARG A 135 7.89 12.82 -33.07
N VAL A 136 7.92 14.08 -32.62
CA VAL A 136 8.61 15.18 -33.29
C VAL A 136 10.05 15.27 -32.82
N ASN A 137 10.25 15.56 -31.54
CA ASN A 137 11.55 15.89 -30.97
C ASN A 137 12.13 14.71 -30.22
N ARG A 138 13.47 14.61 -30.18
CA ARG A 138 14.17 13.63 -29.35
C ARG A 138 14.14 14.05 -27.87
N ILE A 139 14.09 13.08 -26.98
CA ILE A 139 14.30 13.28 -25.54
C ILE A 139 15.67 12.74 -25.15
N VAL A 140 16.41 13.52 -24.36
CA VAL A 140 17.70 13.13 -23.80
C VAL A 140 17.64 13.12 -22.27
N THR A 141 18.26 12.11 -21.66
CA THR A 141 18.25 11.91 -20.20
C THR A 141 19.67 11.85 -19.63
N PRO A 142 20.32 13.01 -19.38
CA PRO A 142 21.72 13.06 -18.90
C PRO A 142 21.88 12.63 -17.43
N GLY A 143 20.79 12.30 -16.72
CA GLY A 143 20.82 11.92 -15.30
C GLY A 143 19.55 11.19 -14.85
N TYR A 144 19.41 10.97 -13.54
CA TYR A 144 18.37 10.12 -12.95
C TYR A 144 16.93 10.67 -13.10
N LYS A 145 16.74 11.99 -13.03
CA LYS A 145 15.39 12.63 -13.06
C LYS A 145 15.14 13.56 -14.26
N LEU A 146 16.15 13.81 -15.09
CA LEU A 146 16.10 14.87 -16.08
C LEU A 146 15.72 14.32 -17.46
N HIS A 147 14.59 14.78 -18.00
CA HIS A 147 14.19 14.54 -19.39
C HIS A 147 14.15 15.88 -20.10
N TYR A 148 15.04 16.05 -21.07
CA TYR A 148 15.07 17.23 -21.91
C TYR A 148 14.56 16.88 -23.29
N GLU A 149 13.48 17.54 -23.71
CA GLU A 149 13.11 17.58 -25.11
C GLU A 149 14.02 18.57 -25.84
N VAL A 150 14.62 18.13 -26.94
CA VAL A 150 15.53 18.97 -27.75
C VAL A 150 14.74 19.49 -28.94
N LEU A 151 14.48 20.79 -28.96
CA LEU A 151 13.77 21.47 -30.04
C LEU A 151 14.63 21.55 -31.32
N PRO A 152 14.02 21.85 -32.49
CA PRO A 152 14.75 21.94 -33.76
C PRO A 152 15.88 22.98 -33.77
N ASP A 153 15.76 24.06 -33.01
CA ASP A 153 16.77 25.11 -32.83
C ASP A 153 17.89 24.73 -31.85
N GLY A 154 17.81 23.54 -31.23
CA GLY A 154 18.76 23.03 -30.25
C GLY A 154 18.43 23.42 -28.80
N GLU A 155 17.38 24.21 -28.55
CA GLU A 155 16.92 24.52 -27.20
C GLU A 155 16.54 23.23 -26.45
N ARG A 156 16.84 23.19 -25.15
CA ARG A 156 16.58 22.03 -24.28
C ARG A 156 15.54 22.38 -23.23
N LEU A 157 14.36 21.75 -23.32
CA LEU A 157 13.24 21.98 -22.44
C LEU A 157 13.03 20.83 -21.46
N GLY A 158 12.99 21.13 -20.16
CA GLY A 158 12.81 20.16 -19.08
C GLY A 158 11.36 19.66 -18.91
N VAL A 159 10.78 19.03 -19.93
CA VAL A 159 9.34 18.71 -20.05
C VAL A 159 8.77 17.86 -18.90
N CYS A 160 9.49 16.88 -18.37
CA CYS A 160 9.03 16.12 -17.20
C CYS A 160 9.34 16.82 -15.87
N TYR A 161 10.33 17.71 -15.87
CA TYR A 161 10.79 18.37 -14.65
C TYR A 161 9.86 19.52 -14.24
N GLY A 162 9.34 20.30 -15.20
CA GLY A 162 8.41 21.39 -14.91
C GLY A 162 7.12 20.93 -14.23
N PHE A 163 6.59 19.75 -14.60
CA PHE A 163 5.47 19.14 -13.90
C PHE A 163 5.76 18.90 -12.41
N ASN A 164 6.95 18.37 -12.09
CA ASN A 164 7.35 18.12 -10.70
C ASN A 164 7.53 19.42 -9.90
N LEU A 165 7.97 20.50 -10.53
CA LEU A 165 8.07 21.82 -9.88
C LEU A 165 6.70 22.42 -9.52
N GLY A 166 5.63 22.02 -10.21
CA GLY A 166 4.28 22.51 -9.98
C GLY A 166 3.47 21.70 -8.97
N LEU A 167 4.06 20.65 -8.38
CA LEU A 167 3.41 19.84 -7.36
C LEU A 167 3.18 20.67 -6.09
N PRO A 168 2.02 20.55 -5.40
CA PRO A 168 1.80 21.21 -4.11
C PRO A 168 2.81 20.72 -3.05
N ALA A 169 3.07 21.53 -2.02
CA ALA A 169 3.88 21.11 -0.85
C ALA A 169 3.23 19.92 -0.13
N GLN A 170 4.05 19.07 0.50
CA GLN A 170 3.64 17.72 0.90
C GLN A 170 4.02 17.46 2.36
N GLU A 171 3.11 16.83 3.11
CA GLU A 171 3.31 16.44 4.50
C GLU A 171 2.94 14.97 4.68
N GLY A 172 3.72 14.24 5.49
CA GLY A 172 3.45 12.87 5.93
C GLY A 172 4.21 11.75 5.18
N PRO A 173 4.29 10.54 5.75
CA PRO A 173 5.13 9.44 5.26
C PRO A 173 4.45 8.56 4.21
N PHE A 174 3.11 8.61 4.13
CA PHE A 174 2.34 7.99 3.05
C PHE A 174 2.27 8.89 1.81
N TYR A 175 3.20 9.83 1.70
CA TYR A 175 3.37 10.71 0.56
C TYR A 175 3.36 9.90 -0.75
N TYR A 176 4.12 8.80 -0.81
CA TYR A 176 4.22 7.94 -2.01
C TYR A 176 2.89 7.34 -2.51
N SER A 177 1.93 7.09 -1.61
CA SER A 177 0.67 6.43 -1.94
C SER A 177 -0.51 7.38 -2.16
N THR A 178 -0.49 8.57 -1.54
CA THR A 178 -1.68 9.44 -1.49
C THR A 178 -1.63 10.60 -2.48
N LYS A 179 -0.50 11.32 -2.62
CA LYS A 179 -0.37 12.47 -3.53
C LYS A 179 1.00 12.63 -4.22
N ALA A 180 2.09 12.03 -3.75
CA ALA A 180 3.32 11.89 -4.56
C ALA A 180 3.14 10.96 -5.77
N GLY A 181 2.03 10.22 -5.80
CA GLY A 181 1.70 9.38 -6.93
C GLY A 181 1.37 10.21 -8.18
N TYR A 182 1.21 11.54 -8.09
CA TYR A 182 1.20 12.36 -9.30
C TYR A 182 2.58 12.37 -9.93
N GLY A 183 2.67 11.91 -11.17
CA GLY A 183 3.92 11.92 -11.91
C GLY A 183 3.65 11.86 -13.40
N ILE A 184 4.52 12.50 -14.17
CA ILE A 184 4.53 12.43 -15.62
C ILE A 184 5.78 11.69 -16.10
N GLN A 185 5.61 10.77 -17.03
CA GLN A 185 6.71 10.12 -17.75
C GLN A 185 6.74 10.61 -19.20
N CYS A 186 7.93 10.92 -19.70
CA CYS A 186 8.13 11.55 -21.01
C CYS A 186 8.87 10.59 -21.94
N PHE A 187 8.32 10.40 -23.13
CA PHE A 187 8.82 9.47 -24.13
C PHE A 187 8.87 10.15 -25.49
N SER A 188 9.77 9.65 -26.34
CA SER A 188 9.88 10.11 -27.72
C SER A 188 10.15 8.96 -28.67
N GLU A 189 9.46 8.96 -29.80
CA GLU A 189 9.68 8.00 -30.89
C GLU A 189 11.11 8.10 -31.45
N ARG A 190 11.69 9.31 -31.47
CA ARG A 190 13.04 9.57 -31.97
C ARG A 190 14.14 9.09 -31.01
N SER A 191 13.77 8.75 -29.78
CA SER A 191 14.70 8.30 -28.74
C SER A 191 14.07 7.18 -27.88
N PRO A 192 13.83 5.99 -28.45
CA PRO A 192 13.04 4.93 -27.81
C PRO A 192 13.68 4.33 -26.55
N ARG A 193 14.95 4.64 -26.28
CA ARG A 193 15.70 4.20 -25.08
C ARG A 193 15.73 5.25 -23.95
N ALA A 194 15.13 6.41 -24.17
CA ALA A 194 15.17 7.51 -23.21
C ALA A 194 14.09 7.41 -22.12
N GLY A 195 13.09 6.54 -22.29
CA GLY A 195 11.99 6.37 -21.36
C GLY A 195 12.43 5.78 -20.01
N LYS A 196 12.14 6.47 -18.91
CA LYS A 196 12.45 6.02 -17.54
C LYS A 196 11.32 6.36 -16.58
N ALA A 197 11.12 5.54 -15.55
CA ALA A 197 10.34 5.89 -14.36
C ALA A 197 11.25 5.77 -13.12
N ASN A 198 11.41 6.86 -12.37
CA ASN A 198 12.26 6.91 -11.18
C ASN A 198 13.66 6.30 -11.44
N GLY A 199 14.30 6.73 -12.53
CA GLY A 199 15.63 6.25 -12.94
C GLY A 199 15.70 4.83 -13.50
N ILE A 200 14.63 4.04 -13.42
CA ILE A 200 14.57 2.69 -14.00
C ILE A 200 14.15 2.80 -15.48
N PRO A 201 14.98 2.30 -16.42
CA PRO A 201 14.63 2.29 -17.85
C PRO A 201 13.40 1.44 -18.14
N PHE A 202 12.59 1.92 -19.08
CA PHE A 202 11.63 1.07 -19.80
C PHE A 202 12.35 0.31 -20.91
N PRO A 203 11.86 -0.89 -21.28
CA PRO A 203 12.27 -1.57 -22.51
C PRO A 203 12.21 -0.62 -23.72
N PRO A 204 13.16 -0.72 -24.67
CA PRO A 204 13.19 0.16 -25.83
C PRO A 204 11.87 0.16 -26.60
N GLY A 205 11.27 1.35 -26.78
CA GLY A 205 10.00 1.53 -27.51
C GLY A 205 8.75 1.30 -26.65
N GLU A 206 8.89 0.88 -25.39
CA GLU A 206 7.78 0.86 -24.45
C GLU A 206 7.49 2.28 -23.95
N VAL A 207 6.21 2.65 -23.95
CA VAL A 207 5.69 3.95 -23.54
C VAL A 207 4.63 3.69 -22.48
N GLY A 208 4.75 4.35 -21.33
CA GLY A 208 3.90 4.01 -20.21
C GLY A 208 4.24 4.73 -18.92
N THR A 209 3.67 4.23 -17.84
CA THR A 209 3.96 4.72 -16.48
C THR A 209 4.19 3.53 -15.55
N ALA A 210 4.55 3.82 -14.31
CA ALA A 210 4.61 2.82 -13.26
C ALA A 210 4.03 3.37 -11.96
N THR A 211 3.47 2.49 -11.16
CA THR A 211 3.05 2.78 -9.80
C THR A 211 3.50 1.69 -8.85
N ASP A 212 3.57 2.04 -7.57
CA ASP A 212 3.87 1.09 -6.52
C ASP A 212 2.56 0.69 -5.84
N VAL A 213 2.32 -0.61 -5.74
CA VAL A 213 1.20 -1.23 -5.02
C VAL A 213 1.72 -1.66 -3.66
N LEU A 214 1.21 -1.05 -2.59
CA LEU A 214 1.66 -1.33 -1.22
C LEU A 214 0.85 -2.47 -0.60
N PHE A 215 1.52 -3.34 0.15
CA PHE A 215 0.90 -4.41 0.91
C PHE A 215 1.11 -4.12 2.40
N PRO A 216 0.12 -3.60 3.13
CA PRO A 216 0.23 -3.47 4.57
C PRO A 216 0.26 -4.88 5.19
N ILE A 217 1.39 -5.27 5.74
CA ILE A 217 1.58 -6.55 6.43
C ILE A 217 1.77 -6.27 7.90
N MET A 218 0.89 -6.83 8.74
CA MET A 218 1.09 -6.84 10.18
C MET A 218 2.24 -7.78 10.55
N VAL A 219 3.20 -7.24 11.30
CA VAL A 219 4.30 -7.99 11.90
C VAL A 219 3.98 -8.18 13.38
N ALA A 220 4.05 -9.43 13.82
CA ALA A 220 3.89 -9.80 15.21
C ALA A 220 4.99 -10.78 15.63
N GLY A 221 5.47 -10.62 16.86
CA GLY A 221 6.29 -11.62 17.54
C GLY A 221 5.38 -12.69 18.15
N ILE A 222 5.82 -13.95 18.07
CA ILE A 222 5.12 -15.10 18.67
C ILE A 222 6.10 -15.90 19.53
N ASP A 223 5.59 -16.70 20.47
CA ASP A 223 6.31 -17.85 20.99
C ASP A 223 6.03 -19.05 20.06
N PRO A 224 7.00 -19.50 19.24
CA PRO A 224 6.75 -20.55 18.25
C PRO A 224 6.27 -21.87 18.87
N LYS A 225 6.71 -22.20 20.09
CA LYS A 225 6.32 -23.45 20.75
C LYS A 225 4.86 -23.37 21.20
N GLN A 226 4.48 -22.28 21.86
CA GLN A 226 3.10 -22.11 22.34
C GLN A 226 2.13 -21.92 21.18
N GLU A 227 2.50 -21.14 20.16
CA GLU A 227 1.66 -20.94 18.98
C GLU A 227 1.45 -22.25 18.21
N ASN A 228 2.47 -23.11 18.15
CA ASN A 228 2.34 -24.43 17.55
C ASN A 228 1.47 -25.39 18.39
N LEU A 229 1.55 -25.33 19.73
CA LEU A 229 0.65 -26.10 20.59
C LEU A 229 -0.81 -25.65 20.44
N LEU A 230 -1.04 -24.36 20.20
CA LEU A 230 -2.38 -23.79 20.04
C LEU A 230 -2.97 -24.04 18.64
N LEU A 231 -2.18 -23.77 17.59
CA LEU A 231 -2.66 -23.72 16.20
C LEU A 231 -2.16 -24.85 15.31
N GLY A 232 -1.19 -25.65 15.76
CA GLY A 232 -0.48 -26.59 14.88
C GLY A 232 0.26 -25.89 13.74
N LEU A 233 0.79 -24.69 14.00
CA LEU A 233 1.40 -23.79 13.01
C LEU A 233 2.43 -24.50 12.12
N ASP A 234 3.22 -25.43 12.65
CA ASP A 234 4.22 -26.19 11.90
C ASP A 234 3.62 -27.00 10.75
N GLY A 235 2.41 -27.52 10.94
CA GLY A 235 1.68 -28.29 9.93
C GLY A 235 1.17 -27.45 8.76
N THR A 236 1.24 -26.12 8.86
CA THR A 236 0.74 -25.18 7.85
C THR A 236 1.83 -24.67 6.91
N ILE A 237 3.10 -24.97 7.19
CA ILE A 237 4.24 -24.48 6.42
C ILE A 237 4.29 -25.17 5.05
N THR A 238 4.11 -24.39 3.98
CA THR A 238 4.15 -24.89 2.60
C THR A 238 5.55 -24.80 1.97
N SER A 239 6.42 -23.93 2.48
CA SER A 239 7.79 -23.74 2.02
C SER A 239 8.68 -23.20 3.14
N GLY A 240 10.00 -23.46 3.04
CA GLY A 240 10.95 -23.04 4.07
C GLY A 240 10.91 -23.93 5.33
N ARG A 241 10.90 -23.31 6.52
CA ARG A 241 10.81 -24.00 7.81
C ARG A 241 10.06 -23.15 8.83
N SER A 242 9.49 -23.79 9.84
CA SER A 242 8.94 -23.10 11.02
C SER A 242 9.98 -22.29 11.78
N LEU A 243 9.48 -21.32 12.55
CA LEU A 243 10.24 -20.61 13.56
C LEU A 243 10.59 -21.52 14.74
N ARG A 244 11.78 -21.31 15.30
CA ARG A 244 12.28 -21.98 16.50
C ARG A 244 12.52 -20.95 17.58
N THR A 245 12.44 -21.36 18.84
CA THR A 245 12.79 -20.47 19.98
C THR A 245 14.26 -20.04 19.98
N SER A 246 15.13 -20.77 19.27
CA SER A 246 16.54 -20.43 19.07
C SER A 246 16.78 -19.47 17.89
N ASP A 247 15.75 -19.11 17.13
CA ASP A 247 15.90 -18.19 16.00
C ASP A 247 16.19 -16.78 16.51
N THR A 248 17.22 -16.16 15.97
CA THR A 248 17.66 -14.82 16.36
C THR A 248 17.85 -13.94 15.13
N ALA A 249 17.77 -12.63 15.35
CA ALA A 249 18.12 -11.67 14.33
C ALA A 249 19.61 -11.77 14.01
N THR A 250 19.96 -11.73 12.72
CA THR A 250 21.35 -11.76 12.25
C THR A 250 21.67 -10.48 11.48
N GLN A 251 22.93 -10.06 11.50
CA GLN A 251 23.37 -8.89 10.74
C GLN A 251 23.92 -9.34 9.39
N SER A 252 23.49 -8.68 8.31
CA SER A 252 23.96 -8.93 6.95
C SER A 252 24.01 -7.64 6.15
N ALA A 253 25.17 -7.31 5.58
CA ALA A 253 25.38 -6.14 4.71
C ALA A 253 24.79 -4.81 5.26
N GLY A 254 24.91 -4.57 6.57
CA GLY A 254 24.39 -3.37 7.24
C GLY A 254 22.88 -3.39 7.51
N SER A 255 22.21 -4.52 7.28
CA SER A 255 20.79 -4.75 7.55
C SER A 255 20.59 -5.85 8.61
N THR A 256 19.54 -5.72 9.42
CA THR A 256 19.14 -6.74 10.38
C THR A 256 18.13 -7.69 9.75
N LEU A 257 18.51 -8.96 9.62
CA LEU A 257 17.67 -10.04 9.13
C LEU A 257 16.95 -10.69 10.30
N VAL A 258 15.63 -10.61 10.31
CA VAL A 258 14.79 -11.28 11.31
C VAL A 258 14.10 -12.46 10.62
N PRO A 259 14.20 -13.68 11.16
CA PRO A 259 13.44 -14.82 10.66
C PRO A 259 11.94 -14.54 10.74
N VAL A 260 11.22 -14.75 9.64
CA VAL A 260 9.78 -14.55 9.56
C VAL A 260 9.12 -15.76 8.91
N ILE A 261 7.91 -16.05 9.34
CA ILE A 261 6.94 -16.84 8.57
C ILE A 261 5.89 -15.87 8.05
N ALA A 262 5.47 -16.07 6.81
CA ALA A 262 4.49 -15.23 6.14
C ALA A 262 3.40 -16.11 5.56
N SER A 263 2.19 -15.55 5.43
CA SER A 263 1.12 -16.27 4.77
C SER A 263 1.43 -16.40 3.27
N GLY A 264 1.21 -17.60 2.72
CA GLY A 264 1.33 -17.83 1.27
C GLY A 264 0.25 -17.14 0.43
N ARG A 265 -0.76 -16.52 1.06
CA ARG A 265 -1.85 -15.82 0.37
C ARG A 265 -2.05 -14.43 0.94
N ASN A 266 -2.39 -13.48 0.06
CA ASN A 266 -2.89 -12.19 0.50
C ASN A 266 -4.35 -12.34 0.92
N PHE A 267 -4.71 -11.81 2.08
CA PHE A 267 -6.11 -11.74 2.51
C PHE A 267 -6.75 -10.38 2.24
N VAL A 268 -5.94 -9.38 1.85
CA VAL A 268 -6.39 -8.07 1.41
C VAL A 268 -6.63 -8.13 -0.10
N ASP A 269 -7.88 -8.42 -0.51
CA ASP A 269 -8.28 -8.33 -1.91
C ASP A 269 -8.63 -6.88 -2.26
N GLU A 270 -7.61 -6.17 -2.75
CA GLU A 270 -7.69 -4.78 -3.16
C GLU A 270 -7.25 -4.63 -4.60
N PRO A 271 -8.13 -4.94 -5.58
CA PRO A 271 -7.77 -4.74 -6.96
C PRO A 271 -7.52 -3.26 -7.25
N LEU A 272 -6.48 -3.01 -8.04
CA LEU A 272 -6.20 -1.70 -8.60
C LEU A 272 -6.85 -1.63 -9.99
N GLU A 273 -7.89 -0.81 -10.09
CA GLU A 273 -8.52 -0.44 -11.35
C GLU A 273 -7.81 0.76 -11.95
N VAL A 274 -7.47 0.67 -13.23
CA VAL A 274 -6.80 1.74 -13.96
C VAL A 274 -7.58 2.12 -15.20
N THR A 275 -8.04 3.36 -15.25
CA THR A 275 -8.70 3.93 -16.43
C THR A 275 -7.71 4.75 -17.24
N VAL A 276 -7.53 4.41 -18.52
CA VAL A 276 -6.62 5.13 -19.42
C VAL A 276 -7.40 6.13 -20.26
N GLU A 277 -7.05 7.40 -20.16
CA GLU A 277 -7.63 8.51 -20.91
C GLU A 277 -6.58 9.13 -21.83
N ARG A 278 -6.96 9.48 -23.08
CA ARG A 278 -6.17 10.40 -23.92
C ARG A 278 -6.64 11.81 -23.63
N LEU A 279 -5.74 12.69 -23.21
CA LEU A 279 -6.06 14.08 -22.91
C LEU A 279 -6.19 14.90 -24.18
N ARG A 280 -7.23 15.75 -24.24
CA ARG A 280 -7.49 16.66 -25.35
C ARG A 280 -6.64 17.91 -25.17
N ILE A 281 -5.65 18.06 -26.04
CA ILE A 281 -4.75 19.22 -26.07
C ILE A 281 -5.46 20.38 -26.79
N PRO A 282 -5.60 21.58 -26.18
CA PRO A 282 -6.17 22.73 -26.86
C PRO A 282 -5.32 23.14 -28.08
N PRO A 283 -5.95 23.54 -29.20
CA PRO A 283 -5.21 24.03 -30.37
C PRO A 283 -4.29 25.21 -30.03
N GLY A 284 -3.10 25.24 -30.65
CA GLY A 284 -2.14 26.35 -30.49
C GLY A 284 -1.31 26.31 -29.20
N VAL A 285 -1.50 25.32 -28.33
CA VAL A 285 -0.67 25.17 -27.13
C VAL A 285 0.68 24.55 -27.48
N ASP A 286 1.77 25.24 -27.12
CA ASP A 286 3.12 24.68 -27.12
C ASP A 286 3.28 23.78 -25.88
N ILE A 287 3.07 22.48 -26.07
CA ILE A 287 3.15 21.47 -25.01
C ILE A 287 4.56 21.38 -24.42
N PRO A 288 5.65 21.25 -25.21
CA PRO A 288 7.01 21.24 -24.66
C PRO A 288 7.31 22.44 -23.76
N ARG A 289 6.98 23.66 -24.19
CA ARG A 289 7.22 24.86 -23.36
C ARG A 289 6.34 24.90 -22.12
N THR A 290 5.08 24.50 -22.23
CA THR A 290 4.16 24.45 -21.08
C THR A 290 4.68 23.46 -20.02
N LEU A 291 5.07 22.26 -20.47
CA LEU A 291 5.59 21.18 -19.63
C LEU A 291 6.93 21.53 -18.96
N ALA A 292 7.71 22.43 -19.55
CA ALA A 292 8.98 22.88 -18.98
C ALA A 292 8.85 23.88 -17.81
N THR A 293 7.63 24.27 -17.41
CA THR A 293 7.38 25.26 -16.35
C THR A 293 6.54 24.68 -15.20
N PRO A 294 6.50 25.32 -14.01
CA PRO A 294 5.61 24.91 -12.92
C PRO A 294 4.10 24.94 -13.27
N LYS A 295 3.71 25.61 -14.37
CA LYS A 295 2.33 25.61 -14.87
C LYS A 295 1.90 24.25 -15.43
N ALA A 296 2.85 23.35 -15.69
CA ALA A 296 2.61 22.03 -16.23
C ALA A 296 1.63 21.19 -15.39
N PHE A 297 1.81 21.15 -14.07
CA PHE A 297 0.94 20.38 -13.17
C PHE A 297 -0.53 20.84 -13.24
N PRO A 298 -0.88 22.11 -12.94
CA PRO A 298 -2.27 22.56 -13.02
C PRO A 298 -2.83 22.53 -14.45
N PHE A 299 -2.00 22.63 -15.48
CA PHE A 299 -2.42 22.49 -16.87
C PHE A 299 -2.85 21.04 -17.18
N VAL A 300 -1.95 20.08 -17.03
CA VAL A 300 -2.16 18.68 -17.43
C VAL A 300 -3.27 18.01 -16.61
N THR A 301 -3.36 18.30 -15.31
CA THR A 301 -4.38 17.73 -14.41
C THR A 301 -5.80 18.22 -14.71
N ARG A 302 -5.96 19.37 -15.38
CA ARG A 302 -7.27 19.94 -15.74
C ARG A 302 -7.71 19.64 -17.16
N LEU A 303 -6.83 19.09 -18.00
CA LEU A 303 -7.21 18.70 -19.35
C LEU A 303 -8.34 17.66 -19.30
N PRO A 304 -9.38 17.81 -20.14
CA PRO A 304 -10.37 16.76 -20.30
C PRO A 304 -9.76 15.60 -21.09
N GLY A 305 -10.22 14.38 -20.85
CA GLY A 305 -9.74 13.19 -21.53
C GLY A 305 -10.88 12.32 -22.06
N ASP A 306 -10.58 11.57 -23.11
CA ASP A 306 -11.45 10.55 -23.67
C ASP A 306 -10.98 9.17 -23.19
N VAL A 307 -11.88 8.37 -22.62
CA VAL A 307 -11.56 7.04 -22.10
C VAL A 307 -11.25 6.10 -23.25
N LEU A 308 -10.09 5.43 -23.18
CA LEU A 308 -9.63 4.47 -24.18
C LEU A 308 -9.73 3.03 -23.72
N GLY A 309 -9.77 2.80 -22.41
CA GLY A 309 -9.98 1.48 -21.83
C GLY A 309 -9.60 1.40 -20.37
N HIS A 310 -9.81 0.20 -19.82
CA HIS A 310 -9.53 -0.13 -18.43
C HIS A 310 -8.46 -1.23 -18.34
N LEU A 311 -7.74 -1.25 -17.22
CA LEU A 311 -6.81 -2.30 -16.85
C LEU A 311 -7.12 -2.68 -15.40
N HIS A 312 -7.21 -3.98 -15.16
CA HIS A 312 -7.41 -4.53 -13.84
C HIS A 312 -6.10 -5.16 -13.37
N VAL A 313 -5.67 -4.83 -12.16
CA VAL A 313 -4.47 -5.39 -11.54
C VAL A 313 -4.87 -6.09 -10.25
N SER A 314 -4.73 -7.42 -10.23
CA SER A 314 -4.95 -8.21 -9.04
C SER A 314 -3.81 -8.01 -8.04
N SER A 315 -4.13 -7.59 -6.81
CA SER A 315 -3.16 -7.46 -5.72
C SER A 315 -2.65 -8.82 -5.25
N ALA A 316 -3.47 -9.88 -5.31
CA ALA A 316 -3.10 -11.23 -4.91
C ALA A 316 -1.94 -11.79 -5.74
N ALA A 317 -2.05 -11.70 -7.08
CA ALA A 317 -1.01 -12.17 -7.99
C ALA A 317 0.31 -11.39 -7.82
N LEU A 318 0.22 -10.09 -7.48
CA LEU A 318 1.40 -9.30 -7.18
C LEU A 318 2.05 -9.72 -5.85
N TYR A 319 1.24 -9.93 -4.81
CA TYR A 319 1.72 -10.36 -3.51
C TYR A 319 2.47 -11.70 -3.58
N GLU A 320 1.90 -12.70 -4.25
CA GLU A 320 2.54 -14.02 -4.41
C GLU A 320 3.92 -13.90 -5.08
N ARG A 321 4.03 -13.10 -6.14
CA ARG A 321 5.30 -12.83 -6.82
C ARG A 321 6.32 -12.12 -5.92
N GLU A 322 5.88 -11.11 -5.15
CA GLU A 322 6.78 -10.42 -4.23
C GLU A 322 7.18 -11.32 -3.05
N LEU A 323 6.33 -12.24 -2.61
CA LEU A 323 6.64 -13.20 -1.54
C LEU A 323 7.76 -14.17 -1.94
N GLU A 324 7.79 -14.61 -3.19
CA GLU A 324 8.89 -15.42 -3.74
C GLU A 324 10.22 -14.64 -3.81
N GLY A 325 10.15 -13.30 -3.93
CA GLY A 325 11.28 -12.40 -4.06
C GLY A 325 11.68 -11.66 -2.77
N LEU A 326 10.93 -11.82 -1.68
CA LEU A 326 11.16 -11.13 -0.41
C LEU A 326 12.52 -11.56 0.15
N GLN A 327 13.49 -10.65 0.09
CA GLN A 327 14.75 -10.87 0.79
C GLN A 327 14.47 -10.91 2.31
N PRO A 328 15.11 -11.82 3.06
CA PRO A 328 14.99 -11.84 4.51
C PRO A 328 15.38 -10.47 5.04
N GLY A 329 14.62 -9.92 5.98
CA GLY A 329 14.87 -8.59 6.52
C GLY A 329 13.58 -7.81 6.75
N LEU A 330 13.36 -7.39 7.99
CA LEU A 330 12.34 -6.38 8.24
C LEU A 330 12.88 -5.06 7.69
N PRO A 331 12.10 -4.28 6.94
CA PRO A 331 12.48 -2.90 6.67
C PRO A 331 12.70 -2.20 8.00
N SER A 332 13.65 -1.26 8.05
CA SER A 332 13.96 -0.48 9.26
C SER A 332 12.80 0.40 9.75
N ASN A 333 11.68 0.46 9.03
CA ASN A 333 10.52 1.26 9.43
C ASN A 333 9.28 0.37 9.51
N TYR A 334 8.58 0.45 10.63
CA TYR A 334 7.25 -0.10 10.84
C TYR A 334 6.32 0.99 11.38
N TRP A 335 5.02 0.81 11.19
CA TRP A 335 3.99 1.78 11.52
C TRP A 335 3.07 1.22 12.59
N HIS A 336 2.82 2.00 13.65
CA HIS A 336 1.67 1.78 14.51
C HIS A 336 0.48 2.55 13.96
N VAL A 337 -0.70 1.97 14.08
CA VAL A 337 -1.96 2.65 13.76
C VAL A 337 -2.67 3.00 15.05
N SER A 338 -3.18 4.23 15.15
CA SER A 338 -4.07 4.58 16.25
C SER A 338 -5.47 4.03 15.98
N PRO A 339 -6.26 3.74 17.03
CA PRO A 339 -7.66 3.35 16.86
C PRO A 339 -8.45 4.37 16.04
N ALA A 340 -9.28 3.87 15.12
CA ALA A 340 -10.21 4.71 14.38
C ALA A 340 -11.25 5.32 15.33
N ARG A 341 -11.47 6.64 15.20
CA ARG A 341 -12.53 7.33 15.94
C ARG A 341 -13.79 7.39 15.08
N TYR A 342 -14.94 7.22 15.70
CA TYR A 342 -16.23 7.25 15.03
C TYR A 342 -17.12 8.34 15.61
N ARG A 343 -17.92 8.97 14.75
CA ARG A 343 -19.01 9.86 15.12
C ARG A 343 -20.33 9.16 14.82
N GLN A 344 -21.29 9.27 15.72
CA GLN A 344 -22.64 8.79 15.51
C GLN A 344 -23.40 9.71 14.54
N ILE A 345 -23.99 9.14 13.50
CA ILE A 345 -24.82 9.85 12.51
C ILE A 345 -26.26 9.30 12.43
N GLY A 346 -26.58 8.25 13.20
CA GLY A 346 -27.92 7.67 13.34
C GLY A 346 -27.99 6.77 14.58
N GLN A 347 -29.14 6.13 14.84
CA GLN A 347 -29.30 5.24 16.01
C GLN A 347 -28.26 4.11 16.00
N ASP A 348 -28.03 3.48 14.84
CA ASP A 348 -27.07 2.39 14.67
C ASP A 348 -26.05 2.66 13.55
N VAL A 349 -25.82 3.93 13.21
CA VAL A 349 -24.93 4.33 12.12
C VAL A 349 -23.77 5.15 12.66
N LEU A 350 -22.56 4.64 12.46
CA LEU A 350 -21.30 5.28 12.80
C LEU A 350 -20.57 5.70 11.52
N SER A 351 -20.02 6.90 11.51
CA SER A 351 -19.12 7.38 10.46
C SER A 351 -17.71 7.53 11.02
N PRO A 352 -16.66 7.07 10.32
CA PRO A 352 -15.29 7.32 10.73
C PRO A 352 -15.01 8.83 10.73
N VAL A 353 -14.21 9.29 11.70
CA VAL A 353 -13.73 10.67 11.80
C VAL A 353 -12.40 10.77 11.06
N THR A 354 -12.36 11.59 10.01
CA THR A 354 -11.11 11.89 9.30
C THR A 354 -10.16 12.66 10.22
N VAL A 355 -8.92 12.20 10.32
CA VAL A 355 -7.85 12.85 11.08
C VAL A 355 -6.74 13.26 10.11
N THR A 356 -6.26 14.50 10.26
CA THR A 356 -5.03 14.95 9.60
C THR A 356 -3.91 14.87 10.62
N ASN A 357 -2.90 14.04 10.33
CA ASN A 357 -1.76 13.88 11.21
C ASN A 357 -0.63 14.84 10.78
N PRO A 358 -0.08 15.65 11.70
CA PRO A 358 1.11 16.44 11.42
C PRO A 358 2.35 15.54 11.22
N ALA A 359 3.41 16.07 10.62
CA ALA A 359 4.61 15.30 10.28
C ALA A 359 5.32 14.68 11.51
N ASP A 360 5.20 15.30 12.67
CA ASP A 360 5.72 14.85 13.97
C ASP A 360 4.92 13.70 14.60
N ALA A 361 3.70 13.43 14.11
CA ALA A 361 2.95 12.22 14.48
C ALA A 361 3.60 10.92 13.97
N TYR A 362 4.66 11.05 13.15
CA TYR A 362 5.39 9.94 12.56
C TYR A 362 6.77 9.85 13.19
N TYR A 363 6.94 8.84 14.05
CA TYR A 363 8.18 8.60 14.76
C TYR A 363 8.96 7.48 14.08
N THR A 364 10.21 7.75 13.68
CA THR A 364 11.13 6.70 13.24
C THR A 364 11.98 6.27 14.45
N PRO A 365 12.03 4.96 14.79
CA PRO A 365 12.86 4.49 15.90
C PRO A 365 14.38 4.68 15.65
N TYR A 366 14.75 5.00 14.40
CA TYR A 366 16.06 5.49 14.02
C TYR A 366 15.95 7.01 13.93
N GLY A 367 16.41 7.74 14.95
CA GLY A 367 16.29 9.20 15.01
C GLY A 367 16.97 9.92 13.85
N ASN A 368 16.36 11.03 13.42
CA ASN A 368 16.79 12.06 12.44
C ASN A 368 17.76 11.66 11.32
#